data_AF-A0A7Y2L739-F1
#
_entry.id   AF-A0A7Y2L739-F1
#
_cell.length_a   1.000
_cell.length_b   1.000
_cell.length_c   1.000
_cell.angle_alpha   90.00
_cell.angle_beta   90.00
_cell.angle_gamma   90.00
#
_symmetry.space_group_name_H-M   'P 1'
#
loop_
_entity.id
_entity.type
_entity.pdbx_description
1 polymer ?
#
loop_
_entity_poly.entity_id
_entity_poly.type
_entity_poly.pdbx_seq_one_letter_code
_entity_poly.pdbx_strand_id
1 'polypeptide(L)'
;LQPNSPTSALPIHGSGWQQPWSVIEHTAQHACLQLDSTVPFAYHAQLRYRLSEGQLRIELSVTHQDERAAWHGLGLHPYFPRTPRTRLQARTAQIWLCDTDGLPTHLAPLTAERDFNQLASLPETRLDNCFTGW
;
A
#
# COMPACT_ATOMS: atom_id res chain seq x y z
N LEU A 1 -17.79 6.30 -4.25
CA LEU A 1 -17.58 6.12 -2.79
C LEU A 1 -17.47 7.49 -2.16
N GLN A 2 -17.95 7.67 -0.94
CA GLN A 2 -17.74 8.92 -0.19
C GLN A 2 -16.26 9.05 0.22
N PRO A 3 -15.75 10.26 0.48
CA PRO A 3 -14.44 10.45 1.06
C PRO A 3 -14.34 9.72 2.40
N ASN A 4 -13.24 9.02 2.64
CA ASN A 4 -13.04 8.19 3.83
C ASN A 4 -11.82 8.60 4.65
N SER A 5 -11.18 9.73 4.33
CA SER A 5 -10.10 10.30 5.13
C SER A 5 -10.40 11.77 5.46
N PRO A 6 -10.15 12.25 6.69
CA PRO A 6 -10.30 13.67 7.02
C PRO A 6 -9.43 14.60 6.18
N THR A 7 -8.34 14.08 5.63
CA THR A 7 -7.33 14.86 4.88
C THR A 7 -7.45 14.74 3.37
N SER A 8 -8.44 13.99 2.85
CA SER A 8 -8.63 13.82 1.41
C SER A 8 -10.09 14.01 1.02
N ALA A 9 -10.32 14.79 -0.03
CA ALA A 9 -11.64 14.96 -0.64
C ALA A 9 -12.06 13.76 -1.48
N LEU A 10 -11.17 12.79 -1.72
CA LEU A 10 -11.42 11.59 -2.51
C LEU A 10 -11.26 10.33 -1.64
N PRO A 11 -11.96 9.22 -1.98
CA PRO A 11 -11.76 7.95 -1.31
C PRO A 11 -10.34 7.42 -1.53
N ILE A 12 -9.66 7.02 -0.46
CA ILE A 12 -8.29 6.51 -0.48
C ILE A 12 -8.21 5.13 0.18
N HIS A 13 -7.37 4.26 -0.39
CA HIS A 13 -6.95 2.97 0.18
C HIS A 13 -8.06 1.99 0.59
N GLY A 14 -9.27 2.12 0.02
CA GLY A 14 -10.40 1.26 0.36
C GLY A 14 -10.82 1.39 1.83
N SER A 15 -11.49 0.37 2.38
CA SER A 15 -12.12 0.44 3.70
C SER A 15 -11.43 -0.41 4.78
N GLY A 16 -10.56 -1.34 4.42
CA GLY A 16 -10.02 -2.34 5.36
C GLY A 16 -9.25 -1.75 6.54
N TRP A 17 -8.56 -0.62 6.33
CA TRP A 17 -7.79 0.07 7.37
C TRP A 17 -8.64 0.78 8.44
N GLN A 18 -9.96 0.89 8.22
CA GLN A 18 -10.90 1.61 9.09
C GLN A 18 -11.86 0.69 9.82
N GLN A 19 -11.79 -0.62 9.53
CA GLN A 19 -12.66 -1.63 10.10
C GLN A 19 -11.89 -2.47 11.12
N PRO A 20 -12.58 -2.99 12.16
CA PRO A 20 -11.94 -3.88 13.11
C PRO A 20 -11.58 -5.22 12.47
N TRP A 21 -10.38 -5.71 12.76
CA TRP A 21 -9.93 -7.05 12.36
C TRP A 21 -9.95 -7.97 13.58
N SER A 22 -10.37 -9.22 13.38
CA SER A 22 -10.32 -10.26 14.40
C SER A 22 -9.07 -11.11 14.26
N VAL A 23 -8.37 -11.36 15.37
CA VAL A 23 -7.31 -12.37 15.40
C VAL A 23 -7.96 -13.75 15.42
N ILE A 24 -7.71 -14.56 14.39
CA ILE A 24 -8.30 -15.90 14.26
C ILE A 24 -7.29 -17.03 14.54
N GLU A 25 -5.99 -16.70 14.53
CA GLU A 25 -4.90 -17.62 14.82
C GLU A 25 -3.69 -16.82 15.30
N HIS A 26 -2.99 -17.27 16.35
CA HIS A 26 -1.70 -16.68 16.70
C HIS A 26 -0.79 -17.65 17.47
N THR A 27 0.52 -17.44 17.32
CA THR A 27 1.60 -18.07 18.08
C THR A 27 2.66 -17.00 18.40
N ALA A 28 3.83 -17.41 18.92
CA ALA A 28 4.95 -16.48 19.12
C ALA A 28 5.56 -15.97 17.79
N GLN A 29 5.38 -16.69 16.67
CA GLN A 29 5.98 -16.35 15.37
C GLN A 29 4.95 -16.17 14.25
N HIS A 30 3.66 -16.29 14.54
CA HIS A 30 2.59 -16.20 13.54
C HIS A 30 1.39 -15.45 14.10
N ALA A 31 0.70 -14.68 13.26
CA ALA A 31 -0.65 -14.21 13.51
C ALA A 31 -1.45 -14.19 12.21
N CYS A 32 -2.72 -14.56 12.26
CA CYS A 32 -3.67 -14.40 11.18
C CYS A 32 -4.83 -13.52 11.66
N LEU A 33 -5.05 -12.42 10.95
CA LEU A 33 -6.15 -11.52 11.17
C LEU A 33 -7.17 -11.69 10.04
N GLN A 34 -8.45 -11.55 10.38
CA GLN A 34 -9.55 -11.64 9.45
C GLN A 34 -10.43 -10.38 9.53
N LEU A 35 -10.89 -9.93 8.38
CA LEU A 35 -11.93 -8.92 8.24
C LEU A 35 -13.04 -9.44 7.34
N ASP A 36 -14.28 -9.42 7.85
CA ASP A 36 -15.51 -9.65 7.09
C ASP A 36 -16.18 -8.29 6.83
N SER A 37 -16.01 -7.76 5.62
CA SER A 37 -16.59 -6.48 5.21
C SER A 37 -17.89 -6.70 4.43
N THR A 38 -18.91 -5.90 4.73
CA THR A 38 -20.17 -5.86 3.97
C THR A 38 -20.37 -4.53 3.24
N VAL A 39 -19.83 -3.44 3.79
CA VAL A 39 -19.93 -2.07 3.26
C VAL A 39 -18.55 -1.42 3.31
N PRO A 40 -18.10 -0.73 2.24
CA PRO A 40 -18.80 -0.45 0.99
C PRO A 40 -18.78 -1.59 -0.04
N PHE A 41 -17.98 -2.63 0.21
CA PHE A 41 -17.93 -3.82 -0.63
C PHE A 41 -17.99 -5.07 0.24
N ALA A 42 -18.72 -6.09 -0.24
CA ALA A 42 -18.74 -7.40 0.38
C ALA A 42 -17.47 -8.17 0.01
N TYR A 43 -16.62 -8.40 1.02
CA TYR A 43 -15.41 -9.21 0.87
C TYR A 43 -14.96 -9.79 2.21
N HIS A 44 -14.20 -10.88 2.11
CA HIS A 44 -13.44 -11.46 3.22
C HIS A 44 -11.97 -11.21 2.98
N ALA A 45 -11.26 -10.64 3.95
CA ALA A 45 -9.82 -10.42 3.88
C ALA A 45 -9.09 -11.19 4.98
N GLN A 46 -7.92 -11.73 4.64
CA GLN A 46 -6.99 -12.30 5.62
C GLN A 46 -5.63 -11.63 5.50
N LEU A 47 -5.06 -11.29 6.66
CA LEU A 47 -3.74 -10.72 6.79
C LEU A 47 -2.90 -11.61 7.69
N ARG A 48 -1.93 -12.31 7.09
CA ARG A 48 -1.07 -13.28 7.77
C ARG A 48 0.30 -12.70 7.95
N TYR A 49 0.76 -12.69 9.20
CA TYR A 49 2.11 -12.32 9.60
C TYR A 49 2.88 -13.57 10.00
N ARG A 50 4.12 -13.71 9.52
CA ARG A 50 5.05 -14.76 9.94
C ARG A 50 6.44 -14.17 10.19
N LEU A 51 7.04 -14.57 11.29
CA LEU A 51 8.42 -14.25 11.66
C LEU A 51 9.26 -15.51 11.58
N SER A 52 10.32 -15.48 10.76
CA SER A 52 11.26 -16.59 10.66
C SER A 52 12.63 -16.05 10.28
N GLU A 53 13.68 -16.44 11.01
CA GLU A 53 15.07 -16.10 10.68
C GLU A 53 15.33 -14.60 10.46
N GLY A 54 14.68 -13.73 11.24
CA GLY A 54 14.81 -12.28 11.10
C GLY A 54 14.02 -11.66 9.93
N GLN A 55 13.24 -12.46 9.21
CA GLN A 55 12.33 -12.01 8.17
C GLN A 55 10.91 -11.86 8.70
N LEU A 56 10.25 -10.76 8.30
CA LEU A 56 8.81 -10.60 8.39
C LEU A 56 8.17 -10.89 7.03
N ARG A 57 7.32 -11.91 6.97
CA ARG A 57 6.46 -12.20 5.81
C ARG A 57 5.04 -11.73 6.11
N ILE A 58 4.47 -10.96 5.19
CA ILE A 58 3.10 -10.45 5.25
C ILE A 58 2.37 -10.95 4.01
N GLU A 59 1.26 -11.64 4.20
CA GLU A 59 0.42 -12.14 3.12
C GLU A 59 -0.98 -11.56 3.31
N LEU A 60 -1.43 -10.75 2.35
CA LEU A 60 -2.77 -10.18 2.31
C LEU A 60 -3.55 -10.86 1.18
N SER A 61 -4.68 -11.46 1.51
CA SER A 61 -5.61 -12.04 0.54
C SER A 61 -6.99 -11.46 0.71
N VAL A 62 -7.75 -11.39 -0.39
CA VAL A 62 -9.14 -10.98 -0.41
C VAL A 62 -9.95 -11.96 -1.26
N THR A 63 -11.07 -12.39 -0.72
CA THR A 63 -12.10 -13.14 -1.43
C THR A 63 -13.32 -12.25 -1.58
N HIS A 64 -13.72 -11.97 -2.82
CA HIS A 64 -14.93 -11.21 -3.10
C HIS A 64 -16.18 -12.02 -2.69
N GLN A 65 -17.17 -11.36 -2.07
CA GLN A 65 -18.37 -12.00 -1.53
C GLN A 65 -19.67 -11.44 -2.10
N ASP A 66 -19.60 -10.57 -3.11
CA ASP A 66 -20.77 -9.99 -3.77
C ASP A 66 -21.10 -10.76 -5.05
N GLU A 67 -22.36 -10.71 -5.48
CA GLU A 67 -22.78 -11.21 -6.79
C GLU A 67 -22.30 -10.26 -7.91
N ARG A 68 -22.13 -8.98 -7.60
CA ARG A 68 -21.68 -7.96 -8.55
C ARG A 68 -20.16 -7.87 -8.55
N ALA A 69 -19.57 -8.24 -9.68
CA ALA A 69 -18.13 -8.13 -9.89
C ALA A 69 -17.58 -6.75 -9.51
N ALA A 70 -16.50 -6.74 -8.73
CA ALA A 70 -15.76 -5.56 -8.33
C ALA A 70 -14.25 -5.78 -8.49
N TRP A 71 -13.52 -4.69 -8.72
CA TRP A 71 -12.07 -4.72 -8.78
C TRP A 71 -11.47 -4.67 -7.37
N HIS A 72 -10.52 -5.55 -7.10
CA HIS A 72 -9.73 -5.54 -5.87
C HIS A 72 -8.28 -5.23 -6.19
N GLY A 73 -7.74 -4.21 -5.53
CA GLY A 73 -6.31 -3.91 -5.50
C GLY A 73 -5.82 -4.04 -4.06
N LEU A 74 -4.69 -4.71 -3.87
CA LEU A 74 -4.12 -4.99 -2.54
C LEU A 74 -2.74 -4.36 -2.43
N GLY A 75 -2.45 -3.82 -1.25
CA GLY A 75 -1.18 -3.18 -0.97
C GLY A 75 -0.98 -3.00 0.53
N LEU A 76 0.27 -2.75 0.90
CA LEU A 76 0.68 -2.43 2.27
C LEU A 76 1.21 -0.98 2.27
N HIS A 77 1.06 -0.30 3.41
CA HIS A 77 1.52 1.08 3.57
C HIS A 77 2.53 1.20 4.74
N PRO A 78 3.70 0.54 4.66
CA PRO A 78 4.68 0.58 5.74
C PRO A 78 5.33 1.96 5.85
N TYR A 79 5.49 2.43 7.09
CA TYR A 79 6.29 3.62 7.40
C TYR A 79 7.67 3.17 7.90
N PHE A 80 8.72 3.52 7.17
CA PHE A 80 10.10 3.26 7.56
C PHE A 80 10.75 4.51 8.17
N PRO A 81 11.62 4.38 9.19
CA PRO A 81 12.38 5.51 9.72
C PRO A 81 13.25 6.19 8.66
N ARG A 82 13.12 7.51 8.54
CA ARG A 82 13.93 8.34 7.63
C ARG A 82 15.00 9.11 8.40
N THR A 83 16.26 8.90 8.04
CA THR A 83 17.45 9.60 8.58
C THR A 83 18.30 10.14 7.42
N PRO A 84 19.29 11.02 7.67
CA PRO A 84 20.24 11.43 6.63
C PRO A 84 21.02 10.28 5.97
N ARG A 85 21.09 9.12 6.64
CA ARG A 85 21.73 7.89 6.14
C ARG A 85 20.77 6.94 5.43
N THR A 86 19.46 7.19 5.45
CA THR A 86 18.49 6.36 4.74
C THR A 86 18.76 6.44 3.24
N ARG A 87 18.77 5.28 2.59
CA ARG A 87 18.90 5.14 1.14
C ARG A 87 17.80 4.22 0.63
N LEU A 88 17.33 4.48 -0.58
CA LEU A 88 16.32 3.68 -1.27
C LEU A 88 16.94 3.07 -2.53
N GLN A 89 16.61 1.81 -2.80
CA GLN A 89 16.82 1.19 -4.08
C GLN A 89 15.55 0.42 -4.46
N ALA A 90 15.00 0.71 -5.64
CA ALA A 90 13.83 0.06 -6.19
C ALA A 90 13.95 0.03 -7.72
N ARG A 91 13.77 -1.14 -8.32
CA ARG A 91 13.77 -1.27 -9.79
C ARG A 91 12.46 -0.71 -10.32
N THR A 92 12.55 0.32 -11.15
CA THR A 92 11.39 1.00 -11.73
C THR A 92 11.78 1.57 -13.09
N ALA A 93 10.82 1.68 -14.01
CA ALA A 93 11.05 2.18 -15.36
C ALA A 93 10.50 3.60 -15.57
N GLN A 94 9.36 3.91 -14.97
CA GLN A 94 8.63 5.16 -15.19
C GLN A 94 7.91 5.62 -13.93
N ILE A 95 7.44 6.86 -13.96
CA ILE A 95 6.74 7.52 -12.84
C ILE A 95 5.48 8.22 -13.35
N TRP A 96 4.38 8.09 -12.62
CA TRP A 96 3.18 8.90 -12.82
C TRP A 96 3.34 10.24 -12.12
N LEU A 97 3.26 11.33 -12.88
CA LEU A 97 3.17 12.68 -12.33
C LEU A 97 1.72 12.97 -11.91
N CYS A 98 1.57 13.72 -10.82
CA CYS A 98 0.26 14.02 -10.26
C CYS A 98 -0.02 15.53 -10.25
N ASP A 99 -1.29 15.90 -10.32
CA ASP A 99 -1.76 17.26 -10.09
C ASP A 99 -1.74 17.63 -8.59
N THR A 100 -2.29 18.79 -8.25
CA THR A 100 -2.36 19.29 -6.87
C THR A 100 -3.27 18.44 -5.97
N ASP A 101 -4.22 17.71 -6.55
CA ASP A 101 -5.13 16.82 -5.83
C ASP A 101 -4.53 15.41 -5.66
N GLY A 102 -3.32 15.18 -6.19
CA GLY A 102 -2.61 13.91 -6.11
C GLY A 102 -3.09 12.89 -7.14
N LEU A 103 -3.88 13.31 -8.14
CA LEU A 103 -4.38 12.43 -9.19
C LEU A 103 -3.37 12.28 -10.32
N PRO A 104 -3.19 11.07 -10.88
CA PRO A 104 -2.25 10.84 -11.96
C PRO A 104 -2.68 11.59 -13.22
N THR A 105 -1.74 12.33 -13.82
CA THR A 105 -1.98 13.11 -15.04
C THR A 105 -1.37 12.44 -16.27
N HIS A 106 -0.09 12.09 -16.22
CA HIS A 106 0.61 11.42 -17.31
C HIS A 106 1.82 10.63 -16.81
N LEU A 107 2.21 9.64 -17.61
CA LEU A 107 3.36 8.78 -17.39
C LEU A 107 4.61 9.44 -17.99
N ALA A 108 5.68 9.51 -17.20
CA ALA A 108 6.93 10.17 -17.57
C ALA A 108 8.14 9.26 -17.32
N PRO A 109 9.26 9.48 -18.03
CA PRO A 109 10.54 8.84 -17.68
C PRO A 109 11.05 9.31 -16.32
N LEU A 110 11.94 8.53 -15.71
CA LEU A 110 12.58 8.89 -14.45
C LEU A 110 13.53 10.08 -14.64
N THR A 111 13.57 10.98 -13.66
CA THR A 111 14.60 12.01 -13.53
C THR A 111 15.69 11.54 -12.57
N ALA A 112 16.90 12.12 -12.64
CA ALA A 112 18.01 11.72 -11.78
C ALA A 112 17.69 11.78 -10.27
N GLU A 113 16.85 12.73 -9.84
CA GLU A 113 16.43 12.88 -8.43
C GLU A 113 15.40 11.83 -7.97
N ARG A 114 14.78 11.11 -8.92
CA ARG A 114 13.72 10.13 -8.67
C ARG A 114 14.07 8.74 -9.22
N ASP A 115 15.30 8.56 -9.70
CA ASP A 115 15.79 7.27 -10.16
C ASP A 115 16.44 6.51 -8.99
N PHE A 116 15.71 5.51 -8.48
CA PHE A 116 16.15 4.63 -7.41
C PHE A 116 16.63 3.26 -7.93
N ASN A 117 16.93 3.10 -9.22
CA ASN A 117 17.47 1.83 -9.73
C ASN A 117 18.86 1.50 -9.14
N GLN A 118 19.59 2.54 -8.71
CA GLN A 118 20.76 2.46 -7.85
C GLN A 118 20.45 2.99 -6.45
N LEU A 119 21.26 2.59 -5.48
CA LEU A 119 21.10 3.03 -4.10
C LEU A 119 21.28 4.56 -4.00
N ALA A 120 20.22 5.28 -3.64
CA ALA A 120 20.21 6.73 -3.62
C ALA A 120 19.57 7.30 -2.35
N SER A 121 19.91 8.55 -2.02
CA SER A 121 19.24 9.30 -0.94
C SER A 121 17.81 9.69 -1.34
N LEU A 122 16.92 9.80 -0.36
CA LEU A 122 15.58 10.33 -0.60
C LEU A 122 15.63 11.87 -0.77
N PRO A 123 14.83 12.45 -1.69
CA PRO A 123 14.79 13.90 -1.91
C PRO A 123 14.24 14.64 -0.68
N GLU A 124 14.74 15.84 -0.39
CA GLU A 124 14.23 16.68 0.70
C GLU A 124 12.81 17.21 0.42
N THR A 125 12.42 17.25 -0.85
CA THR A 125 11.09 17.61 -1.31
C THR A 125 10.09 16.46 -1.15
N ARG A 126 8.79 16.78 -1.25
CA ARG A 126 7.73 15.76 -1.22
C ARG A 126 7.88 14.81 -2.40
N LEU A 127 7.88 13.51 -2.10
CA LEU A 127 7.76 12.43 -3.07
C LEU A 127 6.48 11.65 -2.74
N ASP A 128 5.51 11.71 -3.64
CA ASP A 128 4.23 11.03 -3.51
C ASP A 128 3.70 10.70 -4.91
N ASN A 129 4.29 9.65 -5.49
CA ASN A 129 4.09 9.28 -6.88
C ASN A 129 4.05 7.76 -7.02
N CYS A 130 3.27 7.28 -7.98
CA CYS A 130 3.30 5.88 -8.38
C CYS A 130 4.46 5.65 -9.36
N PHE A 131 5.32 4.68 -9.05
CA PHE A 131 6.36 4.19 -9.95
C PHE A 131 5.90 2.88 -10.60
N THR A 132 6.24 2.66 -11.87
CA THR A 132 5.82 1.49 -12.64
C THR A 132 7.00 0.75 -13.25
N GLY A 133 6.76 -0.49 -13.71
CA GLY A 133 7.80 -1.36 -14.27
C GLY A 133 8.69 -2.02 -13.20
N TRP A 134 8.13 -2.27 -12.01
CA TRP A 134 8.79 -3.08 -10.99
C TRP A 134 8.85 -4.55 -11.39
#